data_AF-A0A3M0Y8D7-F1
#
_entry.id   AF-A0A3M0Y8D7-F1
#
_cell.length_a   1.000
_cell.length_b   1.000
_cell.length_c   1.000
_cell.angle_alpha   90.00
_cell.angle_beta   90.00
_cell.angle_gamma   90.00
#
_symmetry.space_group_name_H-M   'P 1'
#
loop_
_entity.id
_entity.type
_entity.pdbx_description
1 polymer ?
#
loop_
_entity_poly.entity_id
_entity_poly.type
_entity_poly.pdbx_seq_one_letter_code
_entity_poly.pdbx_strand_id
1 'polypeptide(L)'
;YGRKDYADIAFETLAFMEREMKKGKLFVASLSAVDDRGIEGGYYLWDKDELKALLSDAEYRAVFKAWGLDKPSPFEGGYLPIPQDEAPASLVESAQQKLLRARQKRSLPRDEKALASWNALALSAFRLATRQDPAWKEKAETLAGAILETFWDGKELWRLRKKKVAVPGTLEDYAYVLDAFSGKAFGRNVPRGTWLKEAWSRFHRKGWFLSGERLLPFAVPKPMLEDGAIPSPSAVLIRVTLETKGELRQRAGEALKDALPWIAAHPFSYATAIPLL
;
A
#
# COMPACT_ATOMS: atom_id res chain seq x y z
N TYR A 1 -1.25 -8.99 -20.62
CA TYR A 1 -1.70 -7.62 -20.32
C TYR A 1 -3.12 -7.46 -20.84
N GLY A 2 -4.00 -6.71 -20.15
CA GLY A 2 -5.40 -6.51 -20.59
C GLY A 2 -6.47 -7.36 -19.86
N ARG A 3 -6.17 -7.82 -18.64
CA ARG A 3 -7.13 -8.53 -17.79
C ARG A 3 -8.04 -7.53 -17.08
N LYS A 4 -9.27 -7.36 -17.59
CA LYS A 4 -10.25 -6.40 -17.03
C LYS A 4 -10.55 -6.70 -15.57
N ASP A 5 -10.69 -7.98 -15.23
CA ASP A 5 -10.88 -8.45 -13.86
C ASP A 5 -9.78 -8.00 -12.91
N TYR A 6 -8.51 -7.96 -13.34
CA TYR A 6 -7.42 -7.45 -12.50
C TYR A 6 -7.49 -5.93 -12.34
N ALA A 7 -7.90 -5.20 -13.37
CA ALA A 7 -8.11 -3.76 -13.30
C ALA A 7 -9.29 -3.41 -12.38
N ASP A 8 -10.37 -4.17 -12.45
CA ASP A 8 -11.55 -4.02 -11.59
C ASP A 8 -11.15 -4.20 -10.11
N ILE A 9 -10.41 -5.27 -9.78
CA ILE A 9 -9.89 -5.49 -8.41
C ILE A 9 -8.97 -4.36 -7.96
N ALA A 10 -8.11 -3.83 -8.85
CA ALA A 10 -7.26 -2.70 -8.52
C ALA A 10 -8.08 -1.42 -8.21
N PHE A 11 -9.11 -1.12 -9.00
CA PHE A 11 -9.99 0.01 -8.76
C PHE A 11 -10.84 -0.16 -7.51
N GLU A 12 -11.36 -1.35 -7.25
CA GLU A 12 -12.08 -1.68 -6.01
C GLU A 12 -11.18 -1.51 -4.79
N THR A 13 -9.91 -1.88 -4.88
CA THR A 13 -8.91 -1.68 -3.82
C THR A 13 -8.69 -0.19 -3.56
N LEU A 14 -8.51 0.63 -4.60
CA LEU A 14 -8.37 2.08 -4.45
C LEU A 14 -9.64 2.74 -3.90
N ALA A 15 -10.82 2.27 -4.32
CA ALA A 15 -12.11 2.72 -3.80
C ALA A 15 -12.28 2.34 -2.33
N PHE A 16 -11.83 1.15 -1.92
CA PHE A 16 -11.77 0.74 -0.52
C PHE A 16 -10.86 1.67 0.29
N MET A 17 -9.65 1.97 -0.21
CA MET A 17 -8.74 2.89 0.48
C MET A 17 -9.37 4.26 0.68
N GLU A 18 -10.00 4.82 -0.36
CA GLU A 18 -10.68 6.12 -0.31
C GLU A 18 -11.83 6.15 0.69
N ARG A 19 -12.53 5.03 0.86
CA ARG A 19 -13.71 4.93 1.72
C ARG A 19 -13.38 4.63 3.17
N GLU A 20 -12.50 3.66 3.41
CA GLU A 20 -12.26 3.10 4.75
C GLU A 20 -10.96 3.64 5.39
N MET A 21 -9.92 3.83 4.58
CA MET A 21 -8.58 4.17 5.08
C MET A 21 -8.28 5.67 5.03
N LYS A 22 -9.06 6.44 4.28
CA LYS A 22 -8.83 7.88 4.14
C LYS A 22 -9.06 8.63 5.45
N LYS A 23 -8.14 9.54 5.75
CA LYS A 23 -8.20 10.50 6.85
C LYS A 23 -7.69 11.86 6.37
N GLY A 24 -8.62 12.79 6.17
CA GLY A 24 -8.32 14.05 5.51
C GLY A 24 -7.84 13.79 4.08
N LYS A 25 -6.59 14.18 3.77
CA LYS A 25 -5.97 13.99 2.45
C LYS A 25 -4.96 12.84 2.40
N LEU A 26 -4.77 12.12 3.51
CA LEU A 26 -3.86 10.98 3.64
C LEU A 26 -4.64 9.70 3.95
N PHE A 27 -3.94 8.57 3.98
CA PHE A 27 -4.45 7.26 4.36
C PHE A 27 -3.80 6.79 5.65
N VAL A 28 -4.60 6.17 6.52
CA VAL A 28 -4.14 5.56 7.75
C VAL A 28 -3.35 4.29 7.49
N ALA A 29 -2.53 3.92 8.45
CA ALA A 29 -1.65 2.77 8.39
C ALA A 29 -2.45 1.45 8.37
N SER A 30 -3.43 1.32 9.26
CA SER A 30 -4.17 0.08 9.41
C SER A 30 -5.59 0.31 9.90
N LEU A 31 -6.45 -0.67 9.62
CA LEU A 31 -7.74 -0.86 10.27
C LEU A 31 -7.57 -1.94 11.34
N SER A 32 -8.37 -1.89 12.40
CA SER A 32 -8.34 -2.92 13.44
C SER A 32 -8.76 -4.27 12.87
N ALA A 33 -8.10 -5.34 13.29
CA ALA A 33 -8.57 -6.70 13.04
C ALA A 33 -9.78 -7.05 13.93
N VAL A 34 -9.97 -6.32 15.03
CA VAL A 34 -10.99 -6.59 16.04
C VAL A 34 -12.05 -5.48 16.01
N ASP A 35 -13.32 -5.87 15.99
CA ASP A 35 -14.45 -4.91 16.07
C ASP A 35 -14.61 -4.33 17.50
N ASP A 36 -15.62 -3.49 17.70
CA ASP A 36 -15.91 -2.87 19.01
C ASP A 36 -16.43 -3.85 20.07
N ARG A 37 -16.78 -5.08 19.68
CA ARG A 37 -17.23 -6.16 20.56
C ARG A 37 -16.12 -7.17 20.87
N GLY A 38 -14.91 -6.97 20.37
CA GLY A 38 -13.79 -7.88 20.61
C GLY A 38 -13.73 -9.06 19.63
N ILE A 39 -14.49 -9.03 18.53
CA ILE A 39 -14.54 -10.12 17.56
C ILE A 39 -13.54 -9.86 16.43
N GLU A 40 -12.57 -10.77 16.26
CA GLU A 40 -11.65 -10.73 15.13
C GLU A 40 -12.38 -10.93 13.80
N GLY A 41 -12.17 -10.04 12.85
CA GLY A 41 -12.85 -10.01 11.57
C GLY A 41 -14.33 -9.58 11.65
N GLY A 42 -14.90 -9.38 12.85
CA GLY A 42 -16.35 -9.20 13.06
C GLY A 42 -16.98 -8.08 12.22
N TYR A 43 -16.22 -7.04 11.89
CA TYR A 43 -16.66 -5.99 10.99
C TYR A 43 -17.05 -6.51 9.59
N TYR A 44 -16.39 -7.55 9.09
CA TYR A 44 -16.58 -8.13 7.75
C TYR A 44 -17.47 -9.38 7.72
N LEU A 45 -17.80 -9.95 8.88
CA LEU A 45 -18.59 -11.18 8.99
C LEU A 45 -20.10 -10.91 8.98
N TRP A 46 -20.85 -11.86 8.45
CA TRP A 46 -22.32 -11.81 8.39
C TRP A 46 -22.92 -13.10 8.92
N ASP A 47 -23.93 -12.99 9.79
CA ASP A 47 -24.73 -14.15 10.18
C ASP A 47 -25.91 -14.37 9.22
N LYS A 48 -26.44 -15.60 9.21
CA LYS A 48 -27.51 -15.99 8.27
C LYS A 48 -28.81 -15.22 8.50
N ASP A 49 -29.12 -14.84 9.72
CA ASP A 49 -30.36 -14.16 10.06
C ASP A 49 -30.27 -12.67 9.74
N GLU A 50 -29.12 -12.04 9.95
CA GLU A 50 -28.80 -10.70 9.46
C GLU A 50 -28.87 -10.62 7.94
N LEU A 51 -28.31 -11.61 7.23
CA LEU A 51 -28.43 -11.70 5.76
C LEU A 51 -29.89 -11.78 5.32
N LYS A 52 -30.72 -12.62 5.95
CA LYS A 52 -32.17 -12.72 5.63
C LYS A 52 -32.93 -11.43 5.93
N ALA A 53 -32.54 -10.70 6.98
CA ALA A 53 -33.19 -9.44 7.34
C ALA A 53 -32.86 -8.30 6.36
N LEU A 54 -31.68 -8.32 5.76
CA LEU A 54 -31.19 -7.25 4.88
C LEU A 54 -31.46 -7.49 3.38
N LEU A 55 -31.62 -8.75 2.98
CA LEU A 55 -31.71 -9.15 1.58
C LEU A 55 -33.11 -9.65 1.22
N SER A 56 -33.49 -9.48 -0.03
CA SER A 56 -34.67 -10.18 -0.58
C SER A 56 -34.42 -11.68 -0.70
N ASP A 57 -35.47 -12.49 -0.81
CA ASP A 57 -35.34 -13.95 -0.97
C ASP A 57 -34.52 -14.37 -2.20
N ALA A 58 -34.56 -13.58 -3.27
CA ALA A 58 -33.76 -13.83 -4.47
C ALA A 58 -32.27 -13.54 -4.22
N GLU A 59 -31.96 -12.41 -3.60
CA GLU A 59 -30.59 -12.03 -3.22
C GLU A 59 -30.02 -13.01 -2.19
N TYR A 60 -30.79 -13.36 -1.16
CA TYR A 60 -30.39 -14.30 -0.12
C TYR A 60 -30.03 -15.66 -0.73
N ARG A 61 -30.88 -16.23 -1.60
CA ARG A 61 -30.57 -17.50 -2.28
C ARG A 61 -29.32 -17.42 -3.16
N ALA A 62 -29.13 -16.30 -3.85
CA ALA A 62 -27.95 -16.08 -4.67
C ALA A 62 -26.67 -16.05 -3.81
N VAL A 63 -26.65 -15.27 -2.72
CA VAL A 63 -25.47 -15.22 -1.83
C VAL A 63 -25.28 -16.52 -1.07
N PHE A 64 -26.36 -17.21 -0.70
CA PHE A 64 -26.32 -18.50 -0.02
C PHE A 64 -25.49 -19.52 -0.78
N LYS A 65 -25.76 -19.62 -2.09
CA LYS A 65 -24.97 -20.43 -3.01
C LYS A 65 -23.58 -19.84 -3.21
N ALA A 66 -23.49 -18.56 -3.58
CA ALA A 66 -22.24 -17.91 -3.96
C ALA A 66 -21.15 -17.99 -2.88
N TRP A 67 -21.52 -17.90 -1.60
CA TRP A 67 -20.58 -17.86 -0.48
C TRP A 67 -20.51 -19.17 0.32
N GLY A 68 -21.19 -20.23 -0.13
CA GLY A 68 -21.16 -21.53 0.54
C GLY A 68 -21.74 -21.50 1.96
N LEU A 69 -22.86 -20.79 2.14
CA LEU A 69 -23.54 -20.65 3.43
C LEU A 69 -24.24 -21.95 3.87
N ASP A 70 -24.25 -23.00 3.05
CA ASP A 70 -24.70 -24.34 3.42
C ASP A 70 -23.74 -25.03 4.40
N LYS A 71 -22.46 -24.66 4.37
CA LYS A 71 -21.42 -25.20 5.26
C LYS A 71 -21.41 -24.47 6.60
N PRO A 72 -20.84 -25.06 7.67
CA PRO A 72 -20.55 -24.34 8.89
C PRO A 72 -19.63 -23.15 8.63
N SER A 73 -19.83 -22.07 9.39
CA SER A 73 -18.95 -20.91 9.33
C SER A 73 -17.54 -21.26 9.82
N PRO A 74 -16.47 -20.86 9.11
CA PRO A 74 -15.10 -21.03 9.60
C PRO A 74 -14.74 -20.04 10.71
N PHE A 75 -15.57 -19.01 10.95
CA PHE A 75 -15.37 -18.01 12.00
C PHE A 75 -16.54 -18.02 12.99
N GLU A 76 -16.24 -17.81 14.27
CA GLU A 76 -17.25 -17.73 15.34
C GLU A 76 -18.29 -16.62 15.10
N GLY A 77 -17.88 -15.51 14.45
CA GLY A 77 -18.74 -14.35 14.17
C GLY A 77 -19.55 -14.41 12.88
N GLY A 78 -19.53 -15.53 12.14
CA GLY A 78 -20.30 -15.71 10.89
C GLY A 78 -19.44 -15.76 9.63
N TYR A 79 -20.05 -15.55 8.47
CA TYR A 79 -19.47 -15.86 7.17
C TYR A 79 -18.76 -14.65 6.56
N LEU A 80 -17.60 -14.89 5.96
CA LEU A 80 -16.92 -13.90 5.12
C LEU A 80 -17.45 -14.03 3.67
N PRO A 81 -17.79 -12.93 2.97
CA PRO A 81 -18.29 -12.96 1.58
C PRO A 81 -17.23 -13.37 0.55
N ILE A 82 -16.77 -14.62 0.58
CA ILE A 82 -15.83 -15.19 -0.39
C ILE A 82 -16.61 -15.96 -1.44
N PRO A 83 -16.51 -15.62 -2.74
CA PRO A 83 -17.08 -16.42 -3.81
C PRO A 83 -16.49 -17.83 -3.84
N GLN A 84 -17.34 -18.84 -3.66
CA GLN A 84 -17.03 -20.28 -3.76
C GLN A 84 -17.70 -20.94 -4.95
N ASP A 85 -18.84 -20.41 -5.40
CA ASP A 85 -19.65 -20.99 -6.46
C ASP A 85 -20.28 -19.91 -7.36
N GLU A 86 -20.66 -20.31 -8.57
CA GLU A 86 -21.35 -19.42 -9.51
C GLU A 86 -22.81 -19.16 -9.09
N ALA A 87 -23.17 -17.88 -9.07
CA ALA A 87 -24.53 -17.39 -8.84
C ALA A 87 -24.82 -16.19 -9.76
N PRO A 88 -26.09 -15.79 -9.96
CA PRO A 88 -26.42 -14.64 -10.80
C PRO A 88 -25.72 -13.36 -10.30
N ALA A 89 -24.76 -12.86 -11.07
CA ALA A 89 -23.87 -11.76 -10.68
C ALA A 89 -24.65 -10.51 -10.25
N SER A 90 -25.71 -10.14 -10.97
CA SER A 90 -26.53 -8.97 -10.64
C SER A 90 -27.21 -9.06 -9.27
N LEU A 91 -27.63 -10.25 -8.83
CA LEU A 91 -28.20 -10.46 -7.50
C LEU A 91 -27.13 -10.39 -6.41
N VAL A 92 -25.95 -10.96 -6.68
CA VAL A 92 -24.82 -10.92 -5.74
C VAL A 92 -24.31 -9.47 -5.58
N GLU A 93 -24.16 -8.73 -6.67
CA GLU A 93 -23.77 -7.32 -6.67
C GLU A 93 -24.78 -6.46 -5.90
N SER A 94 -26.09 -6.63 -6.17
CA SER A 94 -27.16 -5.93 -5.44
C SER A 94 -27.09 -6.22 -3.92
N ALA A 95 -26.89 -7.49 -3.56
CA ALA A 95 -26.74 -7.89 -2.17
C ALA A 95 -25.50 -7.25 -1.53
N GLN A 96 -24.34 -7.31 -2.19
CA GLN A 96 -23.09 -6.70 -1.72
C GLN A 96 -23.24 -5.19 -1.46
N GLN A 97 -23.98 -4.47 -2.31
CA GLN A 97 -24.25 -3.04 -2.10
C GLN A 97 -25.09 -2.79 -0.84
N LYS A 98 -26.14 -3.60 -0.59
CA LYS A 98 -26.95 -3.50 0.63
C LYS A 98 -26.14 -3.81 1.88
N LEU A 99 -25.36 -4.90 1.83
CA LEU A 99 -24.47 -5.30 2.92
C LEU A 99 -23.39 -4.25 3.18
N LEU A 100 -22.82 -3.64 2.15
CA LEU A 100 -21.84 -2.56 2.32
C LEU A 100 -22.46 -1.36 3.07
N ARG A 101 -23.68 -0.94 2.70
CA ARG A 101 -24.40 0.15 3.39
C ARG A 101 -24.73 -0.20 4.84
N ALA A 102 -25.08 -1.45 5.12
CA ALA A 102 -25.33 -1.92 6.48
C ALA A 102 -24.01 -1.96 7.30
N ARG A 103 -22.92 -2.48 6.72
CA ARG A 103 -21.60 -2.56 7.36
C ARG A 103 -21.03 -1.20 7.72
N GLN A 104 -21.27 -0.18 6.90
CA GLN A 104 -20.84 1.19 7.17
C GLN A 104 -21.42 1.77 8.47
N LYS A 105 -22.49 1.18 9.01
CA LYS A 105 -23.06 1.56 10.31
C LYS A 105 -22.36 0.89 11.49
N ARG A 106 -21.51 -0.12 11.24
CA ARG A 106 -20.71 -0.78 12.28
C ARG A 106 -19.50 0.08 12.62
N SER A 107 -19.03 -0.02 13.86
CA SER A 107 -17.79 0.61 14.29
C SER A 107 -16.60 -0.27 13.93
N LEU A 108 -15.54 0.35 13.39
CA LEU A 108 -14.24 -0.30 13.22
C LEU A 108 -13.18 0.61 13.84
N PRO A 109 -12.55 0.20 14.96
CA PRO A 109 -11.39 0.90 15.48
C PRO A 109 -10.31 0.99 14.39
N ARG A 110 -9.58 2.10 14.33
CA ARG A 110 -8.45 2.25 13.38
C ARG A 110 -7.29 2.98 14.03
N ASP A 111 -6.09 2.60 13.64
CA ASP A 111 -4.91 3.39 13.96
C ASP A 111 -4.98 4.69 13.14
N GLU A 112 -4.65 5.82 13.78
CA GLU A 112 -4.77 7.13 13.16
C GLU A 112 -3.51 7.62 12.44
N LYS A 113 -2.41 6.86 12.51
CA LYS A 113 -1.11 7.24 11.97
C LYS A 113 -1.15 7.12 10.44
N ALA A 114 -0.62 8.13 9.78
CA ALA A 114 -0.33 8.09 8.35
C ALA A 114 1.19 8.06 8.19
N LEU A 115 1.71 7.06 7.46
CA LEU A 115 3.14 6.91 7.20
C LEU A 115 3.48 7.41 5.81
N ALA A 116 4.62 8.08 5.65
CA ALA A 116 5.09 8.62 4.38
C ALA A 116 5.26 7.51 3.32
N SER A 117 5.99 6.45 3.64
CA SER A 117 6.18 5.25 2.81
C SER A 117 4.87 4.67 2.27
N TRP A 118 3.88 4.41 3.12
CA TRP A 118 2.63 3.76 2.69
C TRP A 118 1.73 4.70 1.90
N ASN A 119 1.70 5.99 2.25
CA ASN A 119 1.01 6.99 1.44
C ASN A 119 1.69 7.17 0.06
N ALA A 120 3.02 7.01 -0.01
CA ALA A 120 3.73 7.04 -1.27
C ALA A 120 3.43 5.81 -2.14
N LEU A 121 3.35 4.60 -1.56
CA LEU A 121 2.89 3.41 -2.28
C LEU A 121 1.46 3.59 -2.81
N ALA A 122 0.57 4.15 -2.00
CA ALA A 122 -0.79 4.52 -2.43
C ALA A 122 -0.74 5.50 -3.61
N LEU A 123 0.09 6.55 -3.55
CA LEU A 123 0.26 7.51 -4.63
C LEU A 123 0.78 6.85 -5.92
N SER A 124 1.74 5.93 -5.82
CA SER A 124 2.19 5.15 -6.97
C SER A 124 1.03 4.38 -7.61
N ALA A 125 0.16 3.75 -6.82
CA ALA A 125 -1.02 3.04 -7.31
C ALA A 125 -2.05 3.98 -7.94
N PHE A 126 -2.40 5.10 -7.28
CA PHE A 126 -3.30 6.12 -7.84
C PHE A 126 -2.76 6.69 -9.15
N ARG A 127 -1.45 6.97 -9.25
CA ARG A 127 -0.81 7.45 -10.47
C ARG A 127 -0.96 6.43 -11.61
N LEU A 128 -0.77 5.15 -11.34
CA LEU A 128 -0.97 4.10 -12.34
C LEU A 128 -2.44 4.01 -12.78
N ALA A 129 -3.38 4.16 -11.85
CA ALA A 129 -4.80 4.20 -12.15
C ALA A 129 -5.17 5.36 -13.10
N THR A 130 -4.54 6.54 -12.98
CA THR A 130 -4.82 7.66 -13.90
C THR A 130 -4.54 7.37 -15.38
N ARG A 131 -3.65 6.40 -15.66
CA ARG A 131 -3.33 5.96 -17.03
C ARG A 131 -4.45 5.12 -17.64
N GLN A 132 -5.30 4.53 -16.80
CA GLN A 132 -6.42 3.67 -17.20
C GLN A 132 -7.75 4.42 -17.11
N ASP A 133 -7.92 5.24 -16.07
CA ASP A 133 -9.11 6.05 -15.83
C ASP A 133 -8.70 7.44 -15.28
N PRO A 134 -8.86 8.52 -16.08
CA PRO A 134 -8.54 9.88 -15.67
C PRO A 134 -9.27 10.38 -14.41
N ALA A 135 -10.38 9.75 -14.01
CA ALA A 135 -11.13 10.14 -12.81
C ALA A 135 -10.30 10.03 -11.52
N TRP A 136 -9.23 9.23 -11.51
CA TRP A 136 -8.33 9.09 -10.37
C TRP A 136 -7.30 10.23 -10.24
N LYS A 137 -7.21 11.12 -11.24
CA LYS A 137 -6.18 12.16 -11.30
C LYS A 137 -6.25 13.14 -10.13
N GLU A 138 -7.44 13.65 -9.80
CA GLU A 138 -7.60 14.59 -8.70
C GLU A 138 -7.20 13.98 -7.35
N LYS A 139 -7.53 12.70 -7.13
CA LYS A 139 -7.14 11.96 -5.92
C LYS A 139 -5.62 11.81 -5.82
N ALA A 140 -4.96 11.47 -6.93
CA ALA A 140 -3.50 11.37 -7.00
C ALA A 140 -2.82 12.72 -6.70
N GLU A 141 -3.30 13.80 -7.31
CA GLU A 141 -2.74 15.15 -7.11
C GLU A 141 -2.95 15.67 -5.68
N THR A 142 -4.12 15.39 -5.10
CA THR A 142 -4.44 15.71 -3.71
C THR A 142 -3.52 14.98 -2.74
N LEU A 143 -3.36 13.66 -2.92
CA LEU A 143 -2.47 12.84 -2.09
C LEU A 143 -1.01 13.27 -2.22
N ALA A 144 -0.55 13.53 -3.44
CA ALA A 144 0.78 14.09 -3.66
C ALA A 144 0.98 15.41 -2.91
N GLY A 145 -0.07 16.24 -2.81
CA GLY A 145 -0.03 17.52 -2.09
C GLY A 145 0.15 17.30 -0.60
N ALA A 146 -0.68 16.42 -0.06
CA ALA A 146 -0.66 16.06 1.34
C ALA A 146 0.66 15.42 1.77
N ILE A 147 1.29 14.59 0.92
CA ILE A 147 2.59 13.99 1.21
C ILE A 147 3.67 15.06 1.36
N LEU A 148 3.74 16.02 0.43
CA LEU A 148 4.70 17.11 0.49
C LEU A 148 4.46 18.02 1.70
N GLU A 149 3.19 18.39 1.95
CA GLU A 149 2.80 19.27 3.05
C GLU A 149 3.07 18.65 4.42
N THR A 150 2.83 17.34 4.57
CA THR A 150 2.87 16.67 5.86
C THR A 150 4.26 16.14 6.20
N PHE A 151 4.90 15.47 5.24
CA PHE A 151 6.09 14.66 5.51
C PHE A 151 7.40 15.37 5.16
N TRP A 152 7.38 16.45 4.39
CA TRP A 152 8.58 17.22 4.05
C TRP A 152 8.55 18.57 4.78
N ASP A 153 9.62 18.89 5.51
CA ASP A 153 9.73 20.17 6.25
C ASP A 153 10.63 21.21 5.57
N GLY A 154 11.11 20.92 4.35
CA GLY A 154 12.10 21.74 3.65
C GLY A 154 13.54 21.25 3.80
N LYS A 155 13.82 20.37 4.77
CA LYS A 155 15.16 19.87 5.10
C LYS A 155 15.24 18.35 5.07
N GLU A 156 14.31 17.65 5.72
CA GLU A 156 14.28 16.19 5.77
C GLU A 156 12.86 15.62 5.61
N LEU A 157 12.79 14.34 5.22
CA LEU A 157 11.55 13.60 5.09
C LEU A 157 11.26 12.88 6.42
N TRP A 158 10.04 13.06 6.91
CA TRP A 158 9.53 12.46 8.13
C TRP A 158 8.68 11.24 7.80
N ARG A 159 8.89 10.13 8.51
CA ARG A 159 8.03 8.95 8.42
C ARG A 159 6.64 9.24 8.93
N LEU A 160 6.56 9.93 10.07
CA LEU A 160 5.32 10.33 10.74
C LEU A 160 5.52 11.72 11.34
N ARG A 161 4.59 12.63 11.08
CA ARG A 161 4.61 13.99 11.63
C ARG A 161 3.22 14.40 12.09
N LYS A 162 3.03 14.51 13.41
CA LYS A 162 1.81 15.00 14.08
C LYS A 162 2.24 15.94 15.21
N LYS A 163 1.40 16.89 15.63
CA LYS A 163 1.69 17.97 16.59
C LYS A 163 2.80 17.71 17.64
N LYS A 164 2.81 16.54 18.31
CA LYS A 164 3.78 16.18 19.37
C LYS A 164 4.70 15.00 19.02
N VAL A 165 4.57 14.40 17.84
CA VAL A 165 5.29 13.18 17.44
C VAL A 165 5.88 13.41 16.06
N ALA A 166 7.20 13.35 15.97
CA ALA A 166 7.96 13.40 14.74
C ALA A 166 8.92 12.20 14.71
N VAL A 167 8.78 11.33 13.71
CA VAL A 167 9.62 10.15 13.52
C VAL A 167 10.44 10.33 12.26
N PRO A 168 11.79 10.34 12.33
CA PRO A 168 12.64 10.49 11.17
C PRO A 168 12.32 9.49 10.07
N GLY A 169 12.47 9.90 8.81
CA GLY A 169 12.28 9.04 7.65
C GLY A 169 13.28 7.87 7.62
N THR A 170 12.81 6.73 7.13
CA THR A 170 13.62 5.54 6.86
C THR A 170 13.92 5.40 5.37
N LEU A 171 14.75 4.44 4.99
CA LEU A 171 15.00 4.14 3.58
C LEU A 171 13.70 3.87 2.80
N GLU A 172 12.70 3.21 3.39
CA GLU A 172 11.37 3.01 2.78
C GLU A 172 10.71 4.33 2.42
N ASP A 173 10.69 5.27 3.36
CA ASP A 173 9.99 6.55 3.20
C ASP A 173 10.63 7.33 2.04
N TYR A 174 11.96 7.39 1.99
CA TYR A 174 12.67 8.06 0.89
C TYR A 174 12.48 7.33 -0.44
N ALA A 175 12.68 6.01 -0.47
CA ALA A 175 12.63 5.23 -1.70
C ALA A 175 11.24 5.29 -2.35
N TYR A 176 10.18 5.08 -1.57
CA TYR A 176 8.83 5.07 -2.11
C TYR A 176 8.31 6.46 -2.44
N VAL A 177 8.66 7.51 -1.66
CA VAL A 177 8.34 8.89 -2.06
C VAL A 177 9.04 9.25 -3.36
N LEU A 178 10.33 8.91 -3.51
CA LEU A 178 11.04 9.12 -4.77
C LEU A 178 10.41 8.35 -5.93
N ASP A 179 9.94 7.12 -5.72
CA ASP A 179 9.26 6.36 -6.77
C ASP A 179 7.88 6.94 -7.12
N ALA A 180 7.10 7.33 -6.12
CA ALA A 180 5.76 7.87 -6.31
C ALA A 180 5.76 9.18 -7.09
N PHE A 181 6.78 10.01 -6.89
CA PHE A 181 6.97 11.26 -7.62
C PHE A 181 7.77 11.11 -8.93
N SER A 182 7.98 9.87 -9.42
CA SER A 182 8.68 9.63 -10.69
C SER A 182 7.83 10.02 -11.90
N GLY A 183 8.50 10.43 -12.98
CA GLY A 183 7.87 10.84 -14.24
C GLY A 183 7.33 12.27 -14.27
N LYS A 184 6.72 12.65 -15.40
CA LYS A 184 6.19 14.02 -15.67
C LYS A 184 4.84 14.31 -15.00
N ALA A 185 4.28 13.35 -14.23
CA ALA A 185 2.88 13.36 -13.81
C ALA A 185 2.54 14.45 -12.79
N PHE A 186 3.53 14.99 -12.07
CA PHE A 186 3.30 16.03 -11.07
C PHE A 186 4.12 17.27 -11.41
N GLY A 187 3.46 18.32 -11.90
CA GLY A 187 4.06 19.60 -12.28
C GLY A 187 4.59 20.44 -11.10
N ARG A 188 4.94 19.82 -9.98
CA ARG A 188 5.46 20.51 -8.79
C ARG A 188 6.97 20.52 -8.79
N ASN A 189 7.55 21.57 -8.22
CA ASN A 189 8.96 21.65 -7.91
C ASN A 189 9.29 20.70 -6.73
N VAL A 190 9.38 19.40 -7.03
CA VAL A 190 9.64 18.35 -6.05
C VAL A 190 11.16 18.24 -5.85
N PRO A 191 11.68 18.28 -4.60
CA PRO A 191 13.12 18.28 -4.35
C PRO A 191 13.75 16.87 -4.47
N ARG A 192 13.47 16.16 -5.58
CA ARG A 192 13.95 14.79 -5.84
C ARG A 192 15.47 14.66 -5.71
N GLY A 193 16.20 15.65 -6.21
CA GLY A 193 17.67 15.66 -6.12
C GLY A 193 18.16 15.73 -4.68
N THR A 194 17.51 16.51 -3.83
CA THR A 194 17.80 16.59 -2.40
C THR A 194 17.49 15.27 -1.71
N TRP A 195 16.32 14.70 -1.95
CA TRP A 195 15.91 13.41 -1.38
C TRP A 195 16.83 12.27 -1.79
N LEU A 196 17.25 12.19 -3.05
CA LEU A 196 18.21 11.19 -3.53
C LEU A 196 19.55 11.31 -2.79
N LYS A 197 20.13 12.51 -2.74
CA LYS A 197 21.41 12.76 -2.05
C LYS A 197 21.31 12.39 -0.58
N GLU A 198 20.22 12.77 0.08
CA GLU A 198 20.00 12.47 1.49
C GLU A 198 19.85 10.96 1.72
N ALA A 199 19.04 10.28 0.91
CA ALA A 199 18.82 8.84 1.04
C ALA A 199 20.13 8.04 0.86
N TRP A 200 20.92 8.36 -0.16
CA TRP A 200 22.23 7.74 -0.40
C TRP A 200 23.28 8.08 0.66
N SER A 201 23.14 9.20 1.36
CA SER A 201 24.05 9.60 2.45
C SER A 201 23.69 8.92 3.77
N ARG A 202 22.39 8.84 4.08
CA ARG A 202 21.86 8.29 5.34
C ARG A 202 21.85 6.77 5.37
N PHE A 203 21.43 6.13 4.28
CA PHE A 203 21.07 4.71 4.29
C PHE A 203 22.03 3.80 3.53
N HIS A 204 22.97 4.36 2.75
CA HIS A 204 23.95 3.58 2.01
C HIS A 204 25.38 3.98 2.36
N ARG A 205 26.17 3.02 2.84
CA ARG A 205 27.61 3.18 3.11
C ARG A 205 28.37 2.08 2.35
N LYS A 206 28.70 0.98 3.05
CA LYS A 206 29.24 -0.28 2.48
C LYS A 206 28.11 -1.31 2.28
N GLY A 207 26.94 -0.83 1.87
CA GLY A 207 25.67 -1.55 1.88
C GLY A 207 24.56 -0.75 2.60
N TRP A 208 23.38 -1.34 2.66
CA TRP A 208 22.11 -0.71 3.01
C TRP A 208 21.69 -0.92 4.46
N PHE A 209 21.09 0.12 5.02
CA PHE A 209 20.39 0.11 6.30
C PHE A 209 18.97 0.65 6.12
N LEU A 210 18.03 0.13 6.90
CA LEU A 210 16.66 0.64 6.90
C LEU A 210 16.55 2.00 7.62
N SER A 211 17.26 2.15 8.75
CA SER A 211 17.31 3.38 9.55
C SER A 211 18.68 4.07 9.42
N GLY A 212 18.68 5.40 9.50
CA GLY A 212 19.91 6.21 9.48
C GLY A 212 20.68 6.15 10.80
N GLU A 213 20.00 5.81 11.90
CA GLU A 213 20.60 5.54 13.20
C GLU A 213 20.75 4.03 13.40
N ARG A 214 21.94 3.60 13.82
CA ARG A 214 22.18 2.20 14.19
C ARG A 214 21.55 1.96 15.56
N LEU A 215 20.32 1.42 15.56
CA LEU A 215 19.65 0.97 16.78
C LEU A 215 20.43 -0.16 17.48
N LEU A 216 21.20 -0.94 16.71
CA LEU A 216 22.06 -1.99 17.21
C LEU A 216 23.54 -1.69 16.86
N PRO A 217 24.48 -1.76 17.83
CA PRO A 217 25.90 -1.50 17.60
C PRO A 217 26.53 -2.36 16.49
N PHE A 218 25.96 -3.55 16.25
CA PHE A 218 26.45 -4.55 15.31
C PHE A 218 25.54 -4.77 14.11
N ALA A 219 24.61 -3.85 13.82
CA ALA A 219 23.81 -3.96 12.60
C ALA A 219 24.75 -4.05 11.37
N VAL A 220 24.68 -5.17 10.66
CA VAL A 220 25.50 -5.44 9.47
C VAL A 220 24.78 -4.85 8.27
N PRO A 221 25.44 -4.00 7.45
CA PRO A 221 24.83 -3.52 6.22
C PRO A 221 24.52 -4.70 5.30
N LYS A 222 23.36 -4.70 4.65
CA LYS A 222 23.05 -5.69 3.62
C LYS A 222 23.48 -5.17 2.24
N PRO A 223 24.02 -5.99 1.33
CA PRO A 223 24.27 -5.59 -0.07
C PRO A 223 23.01 -5.11 -0.77
N MET A 224 21.86 -5.68 -0.40
CA MET A 224 20.52 -5.23 -0.75
C MET A 224 19.53 -5.71 0.32
N LEU A 225 18.53 -4.90 0.64
CA LEU A 225 17.39 -5.34 1.45
C LEU A 225 16.46 -6.22 0.61
N GLU A 226 15.92 -7.27 1.21
CA GLU A 226 15.01 -8.20 0.53
C GLU A 226 13.64 -7.57 0.33
N ASP A 227 12.92 -8.08 -0.67
CA ASP A 227 11.48 -7.91 -0.80
C ASP A 227 10.77 -8.64 0.35
N GLY A 228 9.69 -8.05 0.83
CA GLY A 228 8.78 -8.66 1.80
C GLY A 228 7.34 -8.56 1.30
N ALA A 229 6.42 -8.24 2.21
CA ALA A 229 5.06 -7.85 1.82
C ALA A 229 5.01 -6.55 0.99
N ILE A 230 6.11 -5.80 0.96
CA ILE A 230 6.30 -4.58 0.17
C ILE A 230 7.64 -4.65 -0.61
N PRO A 231 7.78 -3.88 -1.71
CA PRO A 231 8.98 -3.90 -2.56
C PRO A 231 10.26 -3.53 -1.80
N SER A 232 11.39 -4.16 -2.11
CA SER A 232 12.70 -3.80 -1.53
C SER A 232 12.99 -2.30 -1.68
N PRO A 233 13.11 -1.53 -0.59
CA PRO A 233 13.30 -0.09 -0.68
C PRO A 233 14.70 0.27 -1.21
N SER A 234 15.71 -0.57 -1.00
CA SER A 234 17.03 -0.42 -1.64
C SER A 234 16.96 -0.64 -3.15
N ALA A 235 16.23 -1.66 -3.62
CA ALA A 235 16.08 -1.92 -5.05
C ALA A 235 15.28 -0.80 -5.73
N VAL A 236 14.20 -0.33 -5.06
CA VAL A 236 13.43 0.85 -5.52
C VAL A 236 14.33 2.09 -5.61
N LEU A 237 15.14 2.38 -4.58
CA LEU A 237 16.02 3.54 -4.59
C LEU A 237 17.09 3.44 -5.69
N ILE A 238 17.67 2.26 -5.90
CA ILE A 238 18.60 2.01 -7.00
C ILE A 238 17.91 2.30 -8.34
N ARG A 239 16.72 1.72 -8.58
CA ARG A 239 15.96 1.93 -9.82
C ARG A 239 15.74 3.41 -10.12
N VAL A 240 15.18 4.16 -9.17
CA VAL A 240 14.91 5.60 -9.40
C VAL A 240 16.20 6.42 -9.54
N THR A 241 17.32 5.96 -8.95
CA THR A 241 18.62 6.60 -9.11
C THR A 241 19.23 6.31 -10.48
N LEU A 242 19.02 5.12 -11.03
CA LEU A 242 19.43 4.74 -12.38
C LEU A 242 18.70 5.52 -13.48
N GLU A 243 17.65 6.28 -13.16
CA GLU A 243 17.04 7.23 -14.10
C GLU A 243 17.81 8.56 -14.18
N THR A 244 18.74 8.80 -13.26
CA THR A 244 19.52 10.04 -13.19
C THR A 244 20.84 9.94 -13.97
N LYS A 245 21.64 11.02 -13.93
CA LYS A 245 22.96 11.14 -14.55
C LYS A 245 24.01 11.48 -13.49
N GLY A 246 25.29 11.27 -13.82
CA GLY A 246 26.43 11.62 -12.96
C GLY A 246 26.72 10.60 -11.87
N GLU A 247 27.42 11.04 -10.82
CA GLU A 247 27.99 10.18 -9.78
C GLU A 247 26.97 9.28 -9.08
N LEU A 248 25.76 9.79 -8.82
CA LEU A 248 24.71 8.98 -8.17
C LEU A 248 24.27 7.80 -9.05
N ARG A 249 24.20 7.99 -10.38
CA ARG A 249 23.89 6.90 -11.31
C ARG A 249 24.96 5.82 -11.28
N GLN A 250 26.24 6.23 -11.28
CA GLN A 250 27.36 5.30 -11.19
C GLN A 250 27.30 4.52 -9.86
N ARG A 251 27.11 5.23 -8.74
CA ARG A 251 26.97 4.64 -7.41
C ARG A 251 25.81 3.62 -7.33
N ALA A 252 24.69 3.89 -8.00
CA ALA A 252 23.57 2.96 -8.08
C ALA A 252 23.92 1.69 -8.87
N GLY A 253 24.66 1.81 -9.97
CA GLY A 253 25.14 0.67 -10.75
C GLY A 253 26.13 -0.20 -9.97
N GLU A 254 27.03 0.42 -9.21
CA GLU A 254 27.97 -0.28 -8.32
C GLU A 254 27.22 -1.03 -7.22
N ALA A 255 26.28 -0.37 -6.52
CA ALA A 255 25.48 -1.02 -5.48
C ALA A 255 24.63 -2.19 -6.03
N LEU A 256 24.11 -2.09 -7.25
CA LEU A 256 23.40 -3.18 -7.91
C LEU A 256 24.35 -4.34 -8.22
N LYS A 257 25.54 -4.05 -8.76
CA LYS A 257 26.57 -5.04 -9.06
C LYS A 257 27.00 -5.79 -7.81
N ASP A 258 27.21 -5.08 -6.70
CA ASP A 258 27.56 -5.65 -5.42
C ASP A 258 26.48 -6.60 -4.89
N ALA A 259 25.20 -6.35 -5.20
CA ALA A 259 24.09 -7.21 -4.79
C ALA A 259 23.89 -8.45 -5.66
N LEU A 260 24.50 -8.52 -6.86
CA LEU A 260 24.26 -9.60 -7.84
C LEU A 260 24.39 -11.02 -7.27
N PRO A 261 25.43 -11.37 -6.48
CA PRO A 261 25.54 -12.72 -5.95
C PRO A 261 24.35 -13.14 -5.08
N TRP A 262 23.76 -12.21 -4.33
CA TRP A 262 22.60 -12.46 -3.47
C TRP A 262 21.31 -12.58 -4.28
N ILE A 263 21.13 -11.71 -5.28
CA ILE A 263 19.98 -11.74 -6.18
C ILE A 263 19.97 -13.06 -6.97
N ALA A 264 21.12 -13.49 -7.50
CA ALA A 264 21.25 -14.73 -8.24
C ALA A 264 21.00 -15.98 -7.37
N ALA A 265 21.44 -15.95 -6.11
CA ALA A 265 21.23 -17.06 -5.17
C ALA A 265 19.78 -17.15 -4.66
N HIS A 266 19.08 -16.02 -4.52
CA HIS A 266 17.74 -15.96 -3.91
C HIS A 266 16.78 -15.04 -4.70
N PRO A 267 16.49 -15.31 -5.98
CA PRO A 267 15.78 -14.36 -6.86
C PRO A 267 14.36 -14.00 -6.36
N PHE A 268 13.68 -14.91 -5.66
CA PHE A 268 12.36 -14.63 -5.08
C PHE A 268 12.40 -13.62 -3.93
N SER A 269 13.49 -13.58 -3.16
CA SER A 269 13.69 -12.59 -2.10
C SER A 269 14.10 -11.22 -2.63
N TYR A 270 14.38 -11.10 -3.92
CA TYR A 270 14.84 -9.86 -4.56
C TYR A 270 14.08 -9.56 -5.86
N ALA A 271 12.80 -9.95 -5.92
CA ALA A 271 11.95 -9.81 -7.09
C ALA A 271 11.94 -8.38 -7.66
N THR A 272 12.00 -7.34 -6.81
CA THR A 272 12.02 -5.94 -7.28
C THR A 272 13.30 -5.57 -8.03
N ALA A 273 14.40 -6.28 -7.79
CA ALA A 273 15.69 -6.01 -8.41
C ALA A 273 15.87 -6.74 -9.75
N ILE A 274 15.11 -7.80 -10.02
CA ILE A 274 15.23 -8.61 -11.24
C ILE A 274 15.13 -7.78 -12.53
N PRO A 275 14.20 -6.82 -12.69
CA PRO A 275 14.12 -6.00 -13.90
C PRO A 275 15.27 -5.00 -14.09
N LEU A 276 16.19 -4.90 -13.12
CA LEU A 276 17.34 -3.99 -13.16
C LEU A 276 18.61 -4.67 -13.71
N LEU A 277 18.60 -6.00 -13.82
CA LEU A 277 19.69 -6.82 -14.34
C LEU A 277 19.77 -6.76 -15.86
#